data_AF-Q1ZMC6-F1
#
_entry.id   AF-Q1ZMC6-F1
#
_cell.length_a   1.000
_cell.length_b   1.000
_cell.length_c   1.000
_cell.angle_alpha   90.00
_cell.angle_beta   90.00
_cell.angle_gamma   90.00
#
_symmetry.space_group_name_H-M   'P 1'
#
loop_
_entity.id
_entity.type
_entity.pdbx_description
1 polymer ?
#
loop_
_entity_poly.entity_id
_entity_poly.type
_entity_poly.pdbx_seq_one_letter_code
_entity_poly.pdbx_strand_id
1 'polypeptide(L)'
;MSGDDFITAKECKCACALIECYVTKDGVMLKQLNQSIESELKAYCQKWLCHLSQHNFEHALDLVTVPNNDGTRWGEMEIRKAIFDYYEGGSEFNIENTDIACCTPEFMECNDGRYLFGFYFPVNGEITDLTVEFEFSWVKDGELSATINGIHVL
;
A
#
# COMPACT_ATOMS: atom_id res chain seq x y z
N MET A 1 -45.22 -20.92 6.23
CA MET A 1 -45.12 -19.45 6.19
C MET A 1 -44.42 -19.01 7.46
N SER A 2 -43.17 -18.58 7.33
CA SER A 2 -42.33 -17.94 8.34
C SER A 2 -41.24 -17.31 7.48
N GLY A 3 -41.17 -16.00 7.23
CA GLY A 3 -41.37 -14.92 8.19
C GLY A 3 -40.07 -14.67 8.93
N ASP A 4 -38.92 -14.68 8.24
CA ASP A 4 -37.63 -14.38 8.83
C ASP A 4 -37.43 -12.85 8.78
N ASP A 5 -37.61 -12.24 9.95
CA ASP A 5 -37.32 -10.84 10.20
C ASP A 5 -35.81 -10.61 10.12
N PHE A 6 -35.37 -9.99 9.03
CA PHE A 6 -34.00 -9.51 8.87
C PHE A 6 -33.85 -8.19 9.62
N ILE A 7 -33.02 -8.15 10.66
CA ILE A 7 -32.59 -6.90 11.28
C ILE A 7 -31.26 -6.48 10.65
N THR A 8 -31.28 -5.35 9.96
CA THR A 8 -30.13 -4.71 9.32
C THR A 8 -29.08 -4.29 10.36
N ALA A 9 -27.84 -4.74 10.17
CA ALA A 9 -26.70 -4.30 10.95
C ALA A 9 -26.37 -2.83 10.62
N LYS A 10 -26.12 -2.04 11.67
CA LYS A 10 -25.79 -0.62 11.61
C LYS A 10 -24.32 -0.47 11.20
N GLU A 11 -24.06 0.12 10.04
CA GLU A 11 -22.70 0.41 9.54
C GLU A 11 -21.95 1.34 10.52
N CYS A 12 -20.83 0.86 11.07
CA CYS A 12 -19.83 1.70 11.70
C CYS A 12 -18.86 2.21 10.62
N LYS A 13 -18.93 3.51 10.32
CA LYS A 13 -17.94 4.21 9.49
C LYS A 13 -16.61 4.32 10.25
N CYS A 14 -15.51 4.06 9.54
CA CYS A 14 -14.11 4.02 9.99
C CYS A 14 -13.67 2.69 10.65
N ALA A 15 -13.34 1.70 9.82
CA ALA A 15 -12.31 0.71 10.14
C ALA A 15 -11.85 -0.02 8.87
N CYS A 16 -10.54 -0.13 8.67
CA CYS A 16 -9.88 -0.93 7.65
C CYS A 16 -9.96 -2.45 7.94
N ALA A 17 -11.14 -2.95 8.34
CA ALA A 17 -11.37 -4.37 8.58
C ALA A 17 -12.84 -4.71 8.31
N LEU A 18 -13.11 -5.40 7.18
CA LEU A 18 -14.39 -6.04 6.93
C LEU A 18 -14.37 -7.40 7.64
N ILE A 19 -14.87 -7.44 8.89
CA ILE A 19 -15.25 -8.68 9.56
C ILE A 19 -16.78 -8.77 9.46
N GLU A 20 -17.30 -9.78 8.78
CA GLU A 20 -18.72 -10.12 8.86
C GLU A 20 -18.95 -10.99 10.11
N CYS A 21 -19.67 -10.43 11.09
CA CYS A 21 -20.15 -11.16 12.25
C CYS A 21 -21.55 -11.68 11.96
N TYR A 22 -21.75 -13.00 12.00
CA TYR A 22 -23.08 -13.59 11.97
C TYR A 22 -23.32 -14.50 13.17
N VAL A 23 -24.55 -14.47 13.67
CA VAL A 23 -24.98 -15.21 14.85
C VAL A 23 -25.59 -16.53 14.39
N THR A 24 -25.02 -17.64 14.82
CA THR A 24 -25.62 -18.97 14.64
C THR A 24 -26.17 -19.48 15.98
N LYS A 25 -26.90 -20.60 15.97
CA LYS A 25 -27.45 -21.22 17.19
C LYS A 25 -26.36 -21.69 18.17
N ASP A 26 -25.12 -21.83 17.68
CA ASP A 26 -23.98 -22.37 18.43
C ASP A 26 -22.95 -21.29 18.84
N GLY A 27 -23.21 -20.01 18.52
CA GLY A 27 -22.37 -18.87 18.92
C GLY A 27 -22.09 -17.86 17.81
N VAL A 28 -21.19 -16.92 18.10
CA VAL A 28 -20.69 -15.93 17.12
C VAL A 28 -19.53 -16.57 16.37
N MET A 29 -19.68 -16.75 15.05
CA MET A 29 -18.57 -17.16 14.20
C MET A 29 -17.98 -15.93 13.51
N LEU A 30 -16.65 -15.82 13.57
CA LEU A 30 -15.88 -14.86 12.78
C LEU A 30 -15.47 -15.58 11.49
N LYS A 31 -15.95 -15.13 10.34
CA LYS A 31 -15.44 -15.60 9.05
C LYS A 31 -14.28 -14.71 8.63
N GLN A 32 -13.08 -15.28 8.57
CA GLN A 32 -11.95 -14.62 7.94
C GLN A 32 -12.26 -14.46 6.46
N LEU A 33 -12.42 -13.23 5.99
CA LEU A 33 -12.51 -12.92 4.56
C LEU A 33 -11.10 -13.04 3.99
N ASN A 34 -10.88 -14.02 3.12
CA ASN A 34 -9.66 -14.18 2.32
C ASN A 34 -9.34 -12.84 1.61
N GLN A 35 -8.40 -12.05 2.14
CA GLN A 35 -7.83 -10.94 1.38
C GLN A 35 -6.83 -11.53 0.37
N SER A 36 -6.87 -11.07 -0.88
CA SER A 36 -5.84 -11.44 -1.87
C SER A 36 -4.50 -10.82 -1.46
N ILE A 37 -3.39 -11.46 -1.81
CA ILE A 37 -2.05 -10.92 -1.56
C ILE A 37 -1.91 -9.48 -2.09
N GLU A 38 -2.51 -9.20 -3.25
CA GLU A 38 -2.61 -7.85 -3.83
C GLU A 38 -3.24 -6.83 -2.87
N SER A 39 -4.29 -7.21 -2.15
CA SER A 39 -4.95 -6.33 -1.18
C SER A 39 -4.04 -6.02 0.02
N GLU A 40 -3.26 -7.02 0.48
CA GLU A 40 -2.29 -6.84 1.56
C GLU A 40 -1.12 -5.95 1.13
N LEU A 41 -0.60 -6.16 -0.07
CA LEU A 41 0.47 -5.33 -0.64
C LEU A 41 0.00 -3.90 -0.91
N LYS A 42 -1.22 -3.71 -1.41
CA LYS A 42 -1.82 -2.38 -1.52
C LYS A 42 -1.87 -1.69 -0.15
N ALA A 43 -2.35 -2.38 0.89
CA ALA A 43 -2.42 -1.83 2.23
C ALA A 43 -1.03 -1.48 2.79
N TYR A 44 -0.02 -2.29 2.47
CA TYR A 44 1.38 -2.04 2.81
C TYR A 44 1.90 -0.75 2.16
N CYS A 45 1.72 -0.59 0.85
CA CYS A 45 2.09 0.62 0.11
C CYS A 45 1.30 1.85 0.62
N GLN A 46 0.03 1.69 0.97
CA GLN A 46 -0.78 2.78 1.53
C GLN A 46 -0.23 3.26 2.87
N LYS A 47 0.23 2.32 3.71
CA LYS A 47 0.86 2.65 4.99
C LYS A 47 2.18 3.42 4.77
N TRP A 48 2.99 3.01 3.80
CA TRP A 48 4.19 3.74 3.42
C TRP A 48 3.88 5.17 2.98
N LEU A 49 2.90 5.36 2.10
CA LEU A 49 2.47 6.67 1.63
C LEU A 49 1.93 7.55 2.78
N CYS A 50 1.17 6.95 3.69
CA CYS A 50 0.68 7.63 4.89
C CYS A 50 1.82 8.17 5.75
N HIS A 51 2.89 7.39 5.97
CA HIS A 51 4.06 7.86 6.71
C HIS A 51 4.76 9.03 6.00
N LEU A 52 4.93 8.95 4.68
CA LEU A 52 5.54 10.04 3.90
C LEU A 52 4.73 11.34 3.95
N SER A 53 3.40 11.26 3.82
CA SER A 53 2.52 12.43 3.90
C SER A 53 2.56 13.15 5.25
N GLN A 54 3.00 12.45 6.30
CA GLN A 54 3.16 12.98 7.66
C GLN A 54 4.60 13.44 7.93
N HIS A 55 5.45 13.49 6.90
CA HIS A 55 6.89 13.73 6.99
C HIS A 55 7.62 12.74 7.92
N ASN A 56 7.05 11.54 8.13
CA ASN A 56 7.62 10.51 8.98
C ASN A 56 8.44 9.52 8.16
N PHE A 57 9.55 10.00 7.60
CA PHE A 57 10.42 9.21 6.73
C PHE A 57 11.11 8.04 7.45
N GLU A 58 11.35 8.16 8.75
CA GLU A 58 11.91 7.08 9.58
C GLU A 58 11.00 5.85 9.53
N HIS A 59 9.71 6.01 9.82
CA HIS A 59 8.76 4.89 9.78
C HIS A 59 8.44 4.42 8.36
N ALA A 60 8.54 5.29 7.36
CA ALA A 60 8.43 4.87 5.97
C ALA A 60 9.60 3.98 5.54
N LEU A 61 10.83 4.29 6.00
CA LEU A 61 12.03 3.52 5.71
C LEU A 61 12.02 2.13 6.36
N ASP A 62 11.38 1.98 7.52
CA ASP A 62 11.19 0.67 8.15
C ASP A 62 10.36 -0.29 7.30
N LEU A 63 9.54 0.23 6.37
CA LEU A 63 8.80 -0.55 5.38
C LEU A 63 9.62 -0.88 4.12
N VAL A 64 10.84 -0.35 3.98
CA VAL A 64 11.80 -0.71 2.93
C VAL A 64 12.88 -1.59 3.56
N THR A 65 12.55 -2.88 3.65
CA THR A 65 13.28 -3.87 4.46
C THR A 65 14.64 -4.27 3.90
N VAL A 66 14.83 -4.17 2.58
CA VAL A 66 16.05 -4.56 1.87
C VAL A 66 16.40 -3.52 0.80
N PRO A 67 17.67 -3.38 0.39
CA PRO A 67 18.04 -2.55 -0.75
C PRO A 67 17.51 -3.14 -2.07
N ASN A 68 17.44 -2.33 -3.11
CA ASN A 68 17.10 -2.79 -4.47
C ASN A 68 18.29 -3.51 -5.14
N ASN A 69 18.09 -3.97 -6.37
CA ASN A 69 19.10 -4.72 -7.14
C ASN A 69 20.39 -3.93 -7.41
N ASP A 70 20.34 -2.60 -7.37
CA ASP A 70 21.51 -1.73 -7.50
C ASP A 70 22.23 -1.49 -6.15
N GLY A 71 21.75 -2.11 -5.07
CA GLY A 71 22.24 -1.91 -3.71
C GLY A 71 21.75 -0.62 -3.05
N THR A 72 20.83 0.11 -3.69
CA THR A 72 20.28 1.36 -3.17
C THR A 72 19.20 1.06 -2.15
N ARG A 73 19.30 1.69 -0.96
CA ARG A 73 18.22 1.69 0.02
C ARG A 73 17.48 3.02 -0.07
N TRP A 74 16.24 3.00 -0.53
CA TRP A 74 15.41 4.20 -0.69
C TRP A 74 15.08 4.81 0.67
N GLY A 75 15.83 5.85 1.05
CA GLY A 75 15.59 6.66 2.23
C GLY A 75 15.01 8.03 1.88
N GLU A 76 14.96 8.91 2.87
CA GLU A 76 14.44 10.27 2.69
C GLU A 76 15.15 11.01 1.55
N MET A 77 16.49 10.94 1.49
CA MET A 77 17.27 11.67 0.50
C MET A 77 16.91 11.23 -0.92
N GLU A 78 16.84 9.92 -1.18
CA GLU A 78 16.54 9.34 -2.48
C GLU A 78 15.12 9.67 -2.93
N ILE A 79 14.14 9.52 -2.03
CA ILE A 79 12.72 9.82 -2.30
C ILE A 79 12.56 11.30 -2.64
N ARG A 80 13.12 12.20 -1.80
CA ARG A 80 13.04 13.63 -2.04
C ARG A 80 13.74 14.03 -3.33
N LYS A 81 14.89 13.43 -3.63
CA LYS A 81 15.62 13.70 -4.87
C LYS A 81 14.81 13.30 -6.10
N ALA A 82 14.17 12.13 -6.10
CA ALA A 82 13.35 11.68 -7.22
C ALA A 82 12.20 12.66 -7.51
N ILE A 83 11.52 13.14 -6.46
CA ILE A 83 10.45 14.15 -6.59
C ILE A 83 11.02 15.48 -7.07
N PHE A 84 12.16 15.92 -6.54
CA PHE A 84 12.78 17.18 -6.92
C PHE A 84 13.27 17.19 -8.38
N ASP A 85 13.88 16.10 -8.82
CA ASP A 85 14.31 15.90 -10.20
C ASP A 85 13.10 15.89 -11.15
N TYR A 86 12.00 15.26 -10.74
CA TYR A 86 10.75 15.23 -11.52
C TYR A 86 10.19 16.64 -11.79
N TYR A 87 10.22 17.52 -10.79
CA TYR A 87 9.81 18.92 -10.94
C TYR A 87 10.90 19.85 -11.50
N GLU A 88 11.99 19.30 -12.07
CA GLU A 88 13.13 20.04 -12.65
C GLU A 88 13.72 21.11 -11.72
N GLY A 89 13.80 20.80 -10.42
CA GLY A 89 14.30 21.72 -9.41
C GLY A 89 13.29 22.74 -8.90
N GLY A 90 12.00 22.39 -8.95
CA GLY A 90 10.88 23.15 -8.41
C GLY A 90 10.87 23.32 -6.88
N SER A 91 9.84 24.02 -6.41
CA SER A 91 9.57 24.47 -5.03
C SER A 91 9.46 23.35 -3.98
N GLU A 92 9.15 23.74 -2.74
CA GLU A 92 8.64 22.80 -1.74
C GLU A 92 7.52 21.92 -2.33
N PHE A 93 7.53 20.64 -1.97
CA PHE A 93 6.51 19.69 -2.36
C PHE A 93 5.82 19.10 -1.14
N ASN A 94 4.57 18.71 -1.32
CA ASN A 94 3.78 17.98 -0.34
C ASN A 94 3.42 16.60 -0.88
N ILE A 95 3.71 15.54 -0.14
CA ILE A 95 3.28 14.19 -0.49
C ILE A 95 1.88 13.97 0.09
N GLU A 96 0.94 13.52 -0.73
CA GLU A 96 -0.45 13.34 -0.31
C GLU A 96 -0.74 11.89 0.09
N ASN A 97 -1.58 11.68 1.10
CA ASN A 97 -2.08 10.34 1.46
C ASN A 97 -3.34 9.98 0.66
N THR A 98 -3.27 10.10 -0.66
CA THR A 98 -4.36 9.69 -1.55
C THR A 98 -4.53 8.17 -1.47
N ASP A 99 -5.77 7.67 -1.55
CA ASP A 99 -6.01 6.22 -1.65
C ASP A 99 -5.35 5.69 -2.91
N ILE A 100 -4.45 4.72 -2.76
CA ILE A 100 -3.70 4.11 -3.88
C ILE A 100 -4.64 3.52 -4.94
N ALA A 101 -5.91 3.18 -4.60
CA ALA A 101 -6.92 2.81 -5.61
C ALA A 101 -7.09 3.87 -6.70
N CYS A 102 -6.89 5.14 -6.35
CA CYS A 102 -7.04 6.27 -7.25
C CYS A 102 -5.73 6.61 -7.99
N CYS A 103 -4.61 5.97 -7.64
CA CYS A 103 -3.27 6.29 -8.15
C CYS A 103 -2.83 5.33 -9.28
N THR A 104 -3.77 4.84 -10.09
CA THR A 104 -3.52 3.88 -11.19
C THR A 104 -2.62 2.71 -10.74
N PRO A 105 -3.03 1.93 -9.71
CA PRO A 105 -2.18 0.88 -9.19
C PRO A 105 -2.06 -0.28 -10.19
N GLU A 106 -0.86 -0.83 -10.29
CA GLU A 106 -0.54 -2.00 -11.11
C GLU A 106 0.03 -3.10 -10.23
N PHE A 107 -0.50 -4.31 -10.35
CA PHE A 107 -0.03 -5.49 -9.63
C PHE A 107 0.37 -6.60 -10.60
N MET A 108 1.52 -7.21 -10.34
CA MET A 108 2.01 -8.34 -11.12
C MET A 108 2.62 -9.41 -10.20
N GLU A 109 2.24 -10.66 -10.41
CA GLU A 109 2.96 -11.81 -9.87
C GLU A 109 3.97 -12.31 -10.92
N CYS A 110 5.24 -12.38 -10.53
CA CYS A 110 6.33 -12.85 -11.36
C CYS A 110 6.38 -14.38 -11.39
N ASN A 111 6.95 -14.95 -12.46
CA ASN A 111 7.08 -16.41 -12.61
C ASN A 111 7.95 -17.09 -11.53
N ASP A 112 8.75 -16.32 -10.79
CA ASP A 112 9.60 -16.77 -9.69
C ASP A 112 8.94 -16.60 -8.31
N GLY A 113 7.66 -16.18 -8.27
CA GLY A 113 6.88 -16.00 -7.05
C GLY A 113 7.09 -14.66 -6.34
N ARG A 114 7.84 -13.72 -6.93
CA ARG A 114 7.91 -12.33 -6.47
C ARG A 114 6.66 -11.56 -6.90
N TYR A 115 6.40 -10.43 -6.24
CA TYR A 115 5.32 -9.53 -6.59
C TYR A 115 5.86 -8.14 -6.89
N LEU A 116 5.33 -7.51 -7.94
CA LEU A 116 5.55 -6.10 -8.25
C LEU A 116 4.26 -5.33 -7.98
N PHE A 117 4.40 -4.16 -7.36
CA PHE A 117 3.29 -3.25 -7.11
C PHE A 117 3.70 -1.82 -7.46
N GLY A 118 3.17 -1.30 -8.56
CA GLY A 118 3.41 0.05 -9.04
C GLY A 118 2.23 0.98 -8.75
N PHE A 119 2.48 2.26 -8.49
CA PHE A 119 1.43 3.28 -8.48
C PHE A 119 2.02 4.67 -8.74
N TYR A 120 1.18 5.56 -9.25
CA TYR A 120 1.51 6.97 -9.46
C TYR A 120 1.62 7.74 -8.16
N PHE A 121 2.69 8.52 -8.01
CA PHE A 121 3.03 9.20 -6.76
C PHE A 121 2.14 10.45 -6.61
N PRO A 122 1.25 10.53 -5.60
CA PRO A 122 0.45 11.71 -5.40
C PRO A 122 1.26 12.81 -4.68
N VAL A 123 1.50 13.91 -5.37
CA VAL A 123 2.33 15.02 -4.90
C VAL A 123 1.65 16.35 -5.27
N ASN A 124 1.68 17.32 -4.37
CA ASN A 124 1.13 18.68 -4.56
C ASN A 124 -0.37 18.72 -4.93
N GLY A 125 -1.15 17.76 -4.41
CA GLY A 125 -2.57 17.65 -4.73
C GLY A 125 -2.87 17.03 -6.10
N GLU A 126 -1.86 16.56 -6.82
CA GLU A 126 -1.99 15.93 -8.13
C GLU A 126 -1.52 14.48 -8.10
N ILE A 127 -2.09 13.64 -8.97
CA ILE A 127 -1.57 12.30 -9.25
C ILE A 127 -0.58 12.49 -10.42
N THR A 128 0.71 12.41 -10.13
CA THR A 128 1.78 12.60 -11.12
C THR A 128 1.95 11.35 -11.98
N ASP A 129 2.71 11.41 -13.07
CA ASP A 129 3.19 10.21 -13.81
C ASP A 129 4.49 9.64 -13.23
N LEU A 130 4.99 10.20 -12.12
CA LEU A 130 6.09 9.65 -11.36
C LEU A 130 5.62 8.36 -10.67
N THR A 131 6.15 7.21 -11.09
CA THR A 131 5.73 5.90 -10.62
C THR A 131 6.64 5.44 -9.49
N VAL A 132 6.04 5.01 -8.37
CA VAL A 132 6.73 4.27 -7.31
C VAL A 132 6.53 2.78 -7.59
N GLU A 133 7.62 2.05 -7.77
CA GLU A 133 7.58 0.60 -8.01
C GLU A 133 8.13 -0.16 -6.80
N PHE A 134 7.26 -0.87 -6.10
CA PHE A 134 7.64 -1.81 -5.06
C PHE A 134 7.86 -3.21 -5.63
N GLU A 135 8.85 -3.90 -5.06
CA GLU A 135 9.04 -5.33 -5.23
C GLU A 135 8.95 -6.03 -3.88
N PHE A 136 8.23 -7.15 -3.86
CA PHE A 136 8.06 -8.02 -2.71
C PHE A 136 8.57 -9.43 -3.00
N SER A 137 9.33 -9.98 -2.07
CA SER A 137 9.91 -11.31 -2.20
C SER A 137 9.68 -12.12 -0.93
N TRP A 138 9.36 -13.40 -1.07
CA TRP A 138 9.23 -14.29 0.08
C TRP A 138 10.57 -14.47 0.80
N VAL A 139 10.54 -14.26 2.10
CA VAL A 139 11.63 -14.64 3.01
C VAL A 139 11.23 -15.91 3.78
N LYS A 140 12.04 -16.31 4.77
CA LYS A 140 11.73 -17.48 5.60
C LYS A 140 10.46 -17.22 6.43
N ASP A 141 9.78 -18.29 6.81
CA ASP A 141 8.62 -18.26 7.72
C ASP A 141 7.35 -17.55 7.19
N GLY A 142 7.23 -17.42 5.86
CA GLY A 142 6.01 -16.89 5.24
C GLY A 142 5.86 -15.37 5.35
N GLU A 143 6.96 -14.67 5.62
CA GLU A 143 7.02 -13.21 5.56
C GLU A 143 7.49 -12.76 4.18
N LEU A 144 7.16 -11.51 3.81
CA LEU A 144 7.65 -10.85 2.60
C LEU A 144 8.68 -9.78 2.99
N SER A 145 9.80 -9.73 2.28
CA SER A 145 10.60 -8.51 2.21
C SER A 145 9.98 -7.56 1.20
N ALA A 146 10.20 -6.26 1.41
CA ALA A 146 9.83 -5.18 0.52
C ALA A 146 11.06 -4.33 0.18
N THR A 147 11.15 -3.92 -1.09
CA THR A 147 12.09 -2.93 -1.61
C THR A 147 11.38 -2.00 -2.60
N ILE A 148 11.99 -0.85 -2.87
CA ILE A 148 11.55 0.05 -3.94
C ILE A 148 12.54 -0.13 -5.08
N ASN A 149 12.08 -0.63 -6.23
CA ASN A 149 12.91 -0.77 -7.42
C ASN A 149 13.29 0.61 -7.96
N GLY A 150 12.32 1.52 -8.01
CA GLY A 150 12.57 2.90 -8.38
C GLY A 150 11.40 3.84 -8.13
N ILE A 151 11.70 5.14 -8.18
CA ILE A 151 10.72 6.22 -8.29
C ILE A 151 11.08 7.02 -9.54
N HIS A 152 10.35 6.84 -10.62
CA HIS A 152 10.70 7.35 -11.96
C HIS A 152 9.49 7.45 -12.89
N VAL A 153 9.63 8.20 -13.98
CA VAL A 153 8.64 8.21 -15.07
C VAL A 153 8.91 7.02 -15.98
N LEU A 154 7.86 6.27 -16.33
CA LEU A 154 7.93 5.08 -17.21
C LEU A 154 7.94 5.45 -18.71
#